data_AF-A0A0G0UT07-F1
#
_entry.id   AF-A0A0G0UT07-F1
#
_cell.length_a   1.000
_cell.length_b   1.000
_cell.length_c   1.000
_cell.angle_alpha   90.00
_cell.angle_beta   90.00
_cell.angle_gamma   90.00
#
_symmetry.space_group_name_H-M   'P 1'
#
loop_
_entity.id
_entity.type
_entity.pdbx_description
1 polymer ?
#
loop_
_entity_poly.entity_id
_entity_poly.type
_entity_poly.pdbx_seq_one_letter_code
_entity_poly.pdbx_strand_id
1 'polypeptide(L)'
;MKTENSKIANSRVYDLEERTAKFGENLILLCKKLKQDTITRPLISQLIRSGTSIGANYMEANGASSKKDFINKVNAYFSKNRKFR
;
A
#
# COMPACT_ATOMS: atom_id res chain seq x y z
N MET A 1 2.31 -25.64 -40.89
CA MET A 1 1.76 -26.16 -39.61
C MET A 1 2.95 -26.51 -38.73
N LYS A 2 3.16 -25.98 -37.52
CA LYS A 2 2.20 -25.55 -36.50
C LYS A 2 2.55 -24.14 -35.99
N THR A 3 1.57 -23.27 -36.00
CA THR A 3 1.46 -22.07 -35.16
C THR A 3 1.11 -22.53 -33.75
N GLU A 4 1.82 -22.04 -32.73
CA GLU A 4 1.22 -21.88 -31.40
C GLU A 4 1.41 -20.46 -30.91
N ASN A 5 0.24 -19.85 -30.80
CA ASN A 5 -0.05 -18.47 -30.51
C ASN A 5 -0.22 -18.32 -29.00
N SER A 6 -0.02 -17.09 -28.51
CA SER A 6 -0.71 -16.51 -27.37
C SER A 6 -0.60 -17.20 -25.99
N LYS A 7 0.23 -16.63 -25.11
CA LYS A 7 -0.22 -16.20 -23.76
C LYS A 7 0.48 -14.90 -23.37
N ILE A 8 0.01 -13.80 -23.95
CA ILE A 8 0.10 -12.48 -23.31
C ILE A 8 -0.82 -12.55 -22.10
N ALA A 9 -0.31 -13.01 -20.97
CA ALA A 9 -0.86 -12.62 -19.68
C ALA A 9 -0.03 -11.43 -19.23
N ASN A 10 -0.40 -10.24 -19.70
CA ASN A 10 0.02 -8.98 -19.10
C ASN A 10 -0.60 -8.91 -17.69
N SER A 11 -0.14 -9.75 -16.76
CA SER A 11 -0.34 -9.50 -15.34
C SER A 11 0.55 -8.31 -15.03
N ARG A 12 0.04 -7.11 -15.24
CA ARG A 12 0.66 -5.91 -14.68
C ARG A 12 0.52 -6.04 -13.17
N VAL A 13 1.46 -6.75 -12.57
CA VAL A 13 1.67 -6.76 -11.12
C VAL A 13 2.11 -5.32 -10.83
N TYR A 14 1.13 -4.48 -10.50
CA TYR A 14 1.41 -3.13 -10.09
C TYR A 14 2.02 -3.21 -8.70
N ASP A 15 3.34 -3.10 -8.63
CA ASP A 15 4.07 -2.97 -7.36
C ASP A 15 3.81 -1.58 -6.77
N LEU A 16 2.61 -1.40 -6.24
CA LEU A 16 2.18 -0.18 -5.61
C LEU A 16 2.85 -0.01 -4.23
N GLU A 17 3.26 -1.11 -3.60
CA GLU A 17 4.00 -1.09 -2.34
C GLU A 17 5.35 -0.39 -2.51
N GLU A 18 6.17 -0.89 -3.43
CA GLU A 18 7.50 -0.33 -3.68
C GLU A 18 7.40 1.11 -4.23
N ARG A 19 6.41 1.38 -5.10
CA ARG A 19 6.20 2.72 -5.65
C ARG A 19 5.79 3.74 -4.60
N THR A 20 4.91 3.38 -3.67
CA THR A 20 4.48 4.29 -2.59
C THR A 20 5.58 4.50 -1.55
N ALA A 21 6.38 3.47 -1.27
CA ALA A 21 7.57 3.59 -0.43
C ALA A 21 8.62 4.53 -1.03
N LYS A 22 9.00 4.32 -2.31
CA LYS A 22 9.94 5.19 -3.04
C LYS A 22 9.44 6.63 -3.14
N PHE A 23 8.13 6.82 -3.35
CA PHE A 23 7.54 8.16 -3.35
C PHE A 23 7.73 8.87 -2.00
N GLY A 24 7.44 8.20 -0.89
CA GLY A 24 7.62 8.75 0.46
C GLY A 24 9.09 9.11 0.75
N GLU A 25 10.03 8.24 0.39
CA GLU A 25 11.46 8.49 0.53
C GLU A 25 11.90 9.72 -0.28
N ASN A 26 11.53 9.78 -1.57
CA ASN A 26 11.86 10.90 -2.44
C ASN A 26 11.27 12.22 -1.92
N LEU A 27 10.07 12.18 -1.36
CA LEU A 27 9.42 13.34 -0.78
C LEU A 27 10.19 13.87 0.44
N ILE A 28 10.65 12.97 1.32
CA ILE A 28 11.48 13.33 2.48
C ILE A 28 12.81 13.92 2.02
N LEU A 29 13.46 13.30 1.02
CA LEU A 29 14.72 13.79 0.46
C LEU A 29 14.57 15.17 -0.20
N LEU A 30 13.46 15.43 -0.90
CA LEU A 30 13.12 16.73 -1.44
C LEU A 30 12.97 17.76 -0.32
N CYS A 31 12.17 17.47 0.69
CA CYS A 31 11.93 18.36 1.84
C CYS A 31 13.22 18.68 2.62
N LYS A 32 14.17 17.74 2.70
CA LYS A 32 15.49 17.97 3.33
C LYS A 32 16.35 18.98 2.58
N LYS A 33 16.16 19.14 1.27
CA LYS A 33 16.92 20.10 0.44
C LYS A 33 16.33 21.52 0.47
N LEU A 34 15.09 21.67 0.92
CA LEU A 34 14.43 22.96 0.98
C LEU A 34 14.95 23.79 2.17
N LYS A 35 15.17 25.08 1.94
CA LYS A 35 15.48 26.03 3.02
C LYS A 35 14.28 26.12 3.96
N GLN A 36 14.53 25.91 5.24
CA GLN A 36 13.49 25.97 6.27
C GLN A 36 13.41 27.37 6.88
N ASP A 37 12.29 28.04 6.66
CA ASP A 37 11.92 29.30 7.28
C ASP A 37 10.52 29.20 7.90
N THR A 38 9.99 30.32 8.40
CA THR A 38 8.67 30.39 9.05
C THR A 38 7.51 30.05 8.11
N ILE A 39 7.68 30.21 6.80
CA ILE A 39 6.67 29.92 5.78
C ILE A 39 6.81 28.48 5.27
N THR A 40 8.04 28.04 4.99
CA THR A 40 8.27 26.71 4.40
C THR A 40 8.13 25.58 5.40
N ARG A 41 8.42 25.78 6.68
CA ARG A 41 8.26 24.75 7.73
C ARG A 41 6.84 24.16 7.81
N PRO A 42 5.76 24.95 7.94
CA PRO A 42 4.41 24.38 7.99
C PRO A 42 4.03 23.68 6.68
N LEU A 43 4.45 24.21 5.52
CA LEU A 43 4.20 23.61 4.21
C LEU A 43 4.91 22.25 4.06
N ILE A 44 6.18 22.16 4.45
CA ILE A 44 6.95 20.90 4.46
C ILE A 44 6.26 19.88 5.37
N SER A 45 5.79 20.30 6.55
CA SER A 45 5.08 19.42 7.48
C SER A 45 3.77 18.89 6.90
N GLN A 46 3.00 19.74 6.21
CA GLN A 46 1.77 19.32 5.53
C GLN A 46 2.08 18.37 4.38
N LEU A 47 3.08 18.69 3.56
CA LEU A 47 3.49 17.91 2.40
C LEU A 47 3.97 16.51 2.80
N ILE A 48 4.83 16.40 3.82
CA ILE A 48 5.31 15.10 4.29
C ILE A 48 4.12 14.26 4.76
N ARG A 49 3.23 14.81 5.60
CA ARG A 49 2.08 14.08 6.12
C ARG A 49 1.11 13.62 5.03
N SER A 50 0.81 14.48 4.06
CA SER A 50 -0.10 14.14 2.96
C SER A 50 0.52 13.14 1.99
N GLY A 51 1.84 13.18 1.78
CA GLY A 51 2.51 12.23 0.90
C GLY A 51 2.72 10.85 1.54
N THR A 52 3.06 10.79 2.83
CA THR A 52 3.26 9.51 3.53
C THR A 52 1.93 8.79 3.82
N SER A 53 0.82 9.51 3.92
CA SER A 53 -0.50 8.89 4.13
C SER A 53 -0.92 7.99 2.95
N ILE A 54 -0.43 8.27 1.73
CA ILE A 54 -0.71 7.43 0.57
C ILE A 54 -0.13 6.02 0.76
N GLY A 55 1.14 5.93 1.21
CA GLY A 55 1.78 4.64 1.51
C GLY A 55 1.13 3.92 2.68
N ALA A 56 0.79 4.65 3.75
CA ALA A 56 0.10 4.09 4.91
C ALA A 56 -1.28 3.51 4.52
N ASN A 57 -2.10 4.27 3.79
CA ASN A 57 -3.41 3.82 3.32
C ASN A 57 -3.31 2.59 2.41
N TYR A 58 -2.29 2.53 1.55
CA TYR A 58 -2.07 1.37 0.69
C TYR A 58 -1.71 0.12 1.51
N MET A 59 -0.80 0.26 2.48
CA MET A 59 -0.40 -0.82 3.37
C MET A 59 -1.58 -1.36 4.19
N GLU A 60 -2.44 -0.47 4.70
CA GLU A 60 -3.68 -0.85 5.39
C GLU A 60 -4.65 -1.60 4.47
N ALA A 61 -4.87 -1.11 3.25
CA ALA A 61 -5.76 -1.77 2.28
C ALA A 61 -5.25 -3.17 1.88
N ASN A 62 -3.93 -3.31 1.68
CA ASN A 62 -3.31 -4.60 1.37
C ASN A 62 -3.39 -5.58 2.56
N GLY A 63 -3.18 -5.07 3.79
CA GLY A 63 -3.33 -5.86 5.02
C GLY A 63 -4.77 -6.34 5.24
N ALA A 64 -5.76 -5.45 5.04
CA ALA A 64 -7.18 -5.75 5.19
C ALA A 64 -7.71 -6.74 4.13
N SER A 65 -7.09 -6.76 2.95
CA SER A 65 -7.51 -7.61 1.83
C SER A 65 -6.74 -8.94 1.76
N SER A 66 -5.88 -9.25 2.73
CA SER A 66 -5.04 -10.45 2.63
C SER A 66 -5.88 -11.73 2.72
N LYS A 67 -5.55 -12.72 1.88
CA LYS A 67 -6.18 -14.06 1.88
C LYS A 67 -6.12 -14.72 3.27
N LYS A 68 -5.06 -14.44 4.04
CA LYS A 68 -4.90 -14.89 5.43
C LYS A 68 -5.96 -14.26 6.34
N ASP A 69 -6.24 -12.97 6.17
CA ASP A 69 -7.24 -12.27 6.96
C ASP A 69 -8.66 -12.78 6.67
N PHE A 70 -8.95 -13.09 5.39
CA PHE A 70 -10.18 -13.78 4.99
C PHE A 70 -10.32 -15.16 5.64
N ILE A 71 -9.29 -16.01 5.57
CA ILE A 71 -9.30 -17.35 6.18
C ILE A 71 -9.47 -17.26 7.70
N ASN A 72 -8.77 -16.33 8.36
CA ASN A 72 -8.88 -16.11 9.81
C ASN A 72 -10.30 -15.70 10.22
N LYS A 73 -10.94 -14.79 9.46
CA LYS A 73 -12.34 -14.37 9.72
C LYS A 73 -13.32 -15.53 9.53
N VAL A 74 -13.16 -16.33 8.47
CA VAL A 74 -13.98 -17.53 8.22
C VAL A 74 -13.80 -18.56 9.33
N ASN A 75 -12.56 -18.85 9.74
CA ASN A 75 -12.27 -19.77 10.84
C ASN A 75 -12.82 -19.27 12.18
N ALA A 76 -12.71 -17.98 12.48
CA ALA A 76 -13.29 -17.39 13.68
C ALA A 76 -14.82 -17.52 13.72
N TYR A 77 -15.49 -17.35 12.57
CA TYR A 77 -16.93 -17.57 12.45
C TYR A 77 -17.30 -19.04 12.73
N PHE A 78 -16.63 -20.00 12.09
CA PHE A 78 -16.89 -21.42 12.33
C PHE A 78 -16.59 -21.84 13.78
N SER A 79 -15.51 -21.31 14.37
CA SER A 79 -15.13 -21.63 15.74
C SER A 79 -16.07 -21.00 16.77
N LYS A 80 -16.63 -19.82 16.51
CA LYS A 80 -17.71 -19.24 17.33
C LYS A 80 -18.99 -20.07 17.24
N ASN A 81 -19.44 -20.43 16.03
CA ASN A 81 -20.66 -21.23 15.86
C ASN A 81 -20.55 -22.65 16.46
N ARG A 82 -19.34 -23.22 16.55
CA ARG A 82 -19.08 -24.48 17.27
C ARG A 82 -19.19 -24.36 18.80
N LYS A 83 -19.02 -23.16 19.38
CA LYS A 83 -19.15 -22.93 20.83
C LYS A 83 -20.59 -22.65 21.28
N PHE A 84 -21.52 -22.43 20.35
CA PHE A 84 -22.94 -22.18 20.61
C PHE A 84 -23.82 -23.42 20.34
N ARG A 85 -23.23 -24.60 20.32
CA ARG A 85 -23.88 -25.89 20.11
C ARG A 85 -23.45 -26.83 21.23
#